data_AF-A0A420ISD5-F1
#
_entry.id   AF-A0A420ISD5-F1
#
_cell.length_a   1.000
_cell.length_b   1.000
_cell.length_c   1.000
_cell.angle_alpha   90.00
_cell.angle_beta   90.00
_cell.angle_gamma   90.00
#
_symmetry.space_group_name_H-M   'P 1'
#
loop_
_entity.id
_entity.type
_entity.pdbx_description
1 polymer ?
#
loop_
_entity_poly.entity_id
_entity_poly.type
_entity_poly.pdbx_seq_one_letter_code
_entity_poly.pdbx_strand_id
1 'polypeptide(L)'
;MWRISYWVLPILSCFFWAATLLILLIYWLANGRPIYASMDPTQTIAYISDVGATSLKPLFIVGCCLTTIFLDLSLLSEFWLRHNGRLAENISQSQKALVWLSLVCAANGTAGLILLSVFDTLRYRQLHNIFLVVFIAGYLLSAIFICWEYQLLGKYHRQHSILRRSFWLKLGFIITELALVAVFATFSFVRDFDTAAIFEWIIALIFSLYVFSFFIDFIPSIKTRTQKGVRLANEMQHETDNELMGDRR
;
A
#
# COMPACT_ATOMS: atom_id res chain seq x y z
N MET A 1 -9.84 -26.50 -1.17
CA MET A 1 -8.64 -25.62 -1.20
C MET A 1 -9.06 -24.21 -0.81
N TRP A 2 -8.50 -23.64 0.26
CA TRP A 2 -8.83 -22.31 0.75
C TRP A 2 -8.61 -21.25 -0.34
N ARG A 3 -9.69 -20.69 -0.90
CA ARG A 3 -9.64 -19.68 -1.97
C ARG A 3 -9.36 -18.31 -1.36
N ILE A 4 -8.09 -18.02 -1.12
CA ILE A 4 -7.66 -16.70 -0.62
C ILE A 4 -8.09 -15.63 -1.63
N SER A 5 -8.81 -14.65 -1.13
CA SER A 5 -9.33 -13.54 -1.92
C SER A 5 -8.29 -12.42 -1.93
N TYR A 6 -7.32 -12.50 -2.85
CA TYR A 6 -6.14 -11.62 -2.89
C TYR A 6 -6.46 -10.10 -2.91
N TRP A 7 -7.64 -9.72 -3.41
CA TRP A 7 -8.10 -8.33 -3.41
C TRP A 7 -8.34 -7.73 -2.02
N VAL A 8 -8.48 -8.58 -0.98
CA VAL A 8 -8.68 -8.13 0.40
C VAL A 8 -7.39 -7.58 1.02
N LEU A 9 -6.22 -8.02 0.55
CA LEU A 9 -4.93 -7.64 1.10
C LEU A 9 -4.67 -6.13 1.08
N PRO A 10 -4.81 -5.41 -0.06
CA PRO A 10 -4.56 -3.96 -0.06
C PRO A 10 -5.62 -3.18 0.73
N ILE A 11 -6.84 -3.73 0.85
CA ILE A 11 -7.91 -3.14 1.67
C ILE A 11 -7.56 -3.24 3.16
N LEU A 12 -7.09 -4.41 3.61
CA LEU A 12 -6.65 -4.57 5.00
C LEU A 12 -5.47 -3.67 5.32
N SER A 13 -4.48 -3.59 4.42
CA SER A 13 -3.34 -2.68 4.58
C SER A 13 -3.80 -1.22 4.75
N CYS A 14 -4.65 -0.74 3.83
CA CYS A 14 -5.22 0.60 3.91
C CYS A 14 -6.03 0.80 5.20
N PHE A 15 -6.83 -0.18 5.60
CA PHE A 15 -7.65 -0.12 6.81
C PHE A 15 -6.78 0.04 8.06
N PHE A 16 -5.77 -0.81 8.24
CA PHE A 16 -4.90 -0.74 9.41
C PHE A 16 -4.14 0.59 9.45
N TRP A 17 -3.61 1.05 8.32
CA TRP A 17 -2.90 2.31 8.25
C TRP A 17 -3.80 3.50 8.58
N ALA A 18 -4.93 3.62 7.89
CA ALA A 18 -5.89 4.70 8.10
C ALA A 18 -6.47 4.68 9.54
N ALA A 19 -6.77 3.50 10.07
CA ALA A 19 -7.24 3.36 11.45
C ALA A 19 -6.19 3.82 12.45
N THR A 20 -4.92 3.43 12.29
CA THR A 20 -3.82 3.89 13.14
C THR A 20 -3.67 5.41 13.08
N LEU A 21 -3.66 6.01 11.90
CA LEU A 21 -3.58 7.46 11.74
C LEU A 21 -4.76 8.18 12.40
N LEU A 22 -5.99 7.72 12.13
CA LEU A 22 -7.19 8.34 12.71
C LEU A 22 -7.21 8.21 14.24
N ILE A 23 -6.82 7.06 14.79
CA ILE A 23 -6.73 6.87 16.24
C ILE A 23 -5.71 7.83 16.85
N LEU A 24 -4.51 7.95 16.27
CA LEU A 24 -3.49 8.89 16.76
C LEU A 24 -3.98 10.34 16.69
N LEU A 25 -4.58 10.74 15.56
CA LEU A 25 -5.09 12.10 15.37
C LEU A 25 -6.21 12.43 16.34
N ILE A 26 -7.22 11.55 16.44
CA ILE A 26 -8.37 11.72 17.34
C ILE A 26 -7.89 11.75 18.79
N TYR A 27 -6.96 10.86 19.17
CA TYR A 27 -6.41 10.85 20.52
C TYR A 27 -5.71 12.17 20.86
N TRP A 28 -4.86 12.69 19.98
CA TRP A 28 -4.19 13.96 20.20
C TRP A 28 -5.17 15.13 20.32
N LEU A 29 -6.18 15.19 19.44
CA LEU A 29 -7.21 16.23 19.48
C LEU A 29 -8.10 16.13 20.73
N ALA A 30 -8.53 14.92 21.11
CA ALA A 30 -9.40 14.69 22.26
C ALA A 30 -8.73 15.04 23.59
N ASN A 31 -7.40 14.93 23.67
CA ASN A 31 -6.62 15.34 24.84
C ASN A 31 -6.25 16.84 24.84
N GLY A 32 -6.83 17.65 23.93
CA GLY A 32 -6.60 19.09 23.90
C GLY A 32 -5.27 19.51 23.29
N ARG A 33 -4.70 18.70 22.38
CA ARG A 33 -3.43 18.97 21.67
C ARG A 33 -2.24 19.15 22.63
N PRO A 34 -1.91 18.15 23.46
CA PRO A 34 -0.78 18.24 24.37
C PRO A 34 0.54 18.42 23.59
N ILE A 35 1.46 19.19 24.18
CA ILE A 35 2.84 19.28 23.70
C ILE A 35 3.64 18.14 24.33
N TYR A 36 4.20 17.27 23.49
CA TYR A 36 4.95 16.11 23.94
C TYR A 36 6.42 16.43 24.18
N ALA A 37 7.09 15.65 25.02
CA ALA A 37 8.54 15.80 25.26
C ALA A 37 9.41 15.53 24.03
N SER A 38 8.85 14.87 23.00
CA SER A 38 9.51 14.70 21.70
C SER A 38 9.35 15.92 20.79
N MET A 39 8.45 16.86 21.08
CA MET A 39 8.27 18.05 20.24
C MET A 39 9.37 19.08 20.49
N ASP A 40 9.71 19.85 19.46
CA ASP A 40 10.57 21.03 19.63
C ASP A 40 9.81 22.09 20.47
N PRO A 41 10.47 22.88 21.33
CA PRO A 41 9.81 23.91 22.14
C PRO A 41 8.98 24.93 21.34
N THR A 42 9.28 25.11 20.05
CA THR A 42 8.56 26.02 19.15
C THR A 42 7.36 25.38 18.45
N GLN A 43 7.20 24.07 18.55
CA GLN A 43 6.19 23.29 17.85
C GLN A 43 4.86 23.29 18.63
N THR A 44 3.76 23.51 17.92
CA THR A 44 2.38 23.47 18.44
C THR A 44 1.56 22.32 17.85
N ILE A 45 1.97 21.80 16.68
CA ILE A 45 1.30 20.69 15.98
C ILE A 45 2.17 19.44 16.09
N ALA A 46 1.67 18.39 16.73
CA ALA A 46 2.41 17.14 16.89
C ALA A 46 2.56 16.40 15.55
N TYR A 47 3.77 15.88 15.29
CA TYR A 47 3.98 14.87 14.25
C TYR A 47 3.22 13.58 14.64
N ILE A 48 2.88 12.75 13.65
CA ILE A 48 2.34 11.40 13.87
C ILE A 48 3.25 10.63 14.81
N SER A 49 4.56 10.74 14.57
CA SER A 49 5.60 10.08 15.34
C SER A 49 5.72 10.61 16.78
N ASP A 50 5.37 11.87 17.05
CA ASP A 50 5.31 12.41 18.42
C ASP A 50 4.18 11.76 19.22
N VAL A 51 2.98 11.69 18.64
CA VAL A 51 1.83 11.02 19.28
C VAL A 51 2.14 9.54 19.47
N GLY A 52 2.68 8.90 18.42
CA GLY A 52 3.07 7.49 18.39
C GLY A 52 4.24 7.12 19.29
N ALA A 53 4.98 8.08 19.85
CA ALA A 53 6.05 7.82 20.81
C ALA A 53 5.56 7.70 22.26
N THR A 54 4.31 8.05 22.54
CA THR A 54 3.77 8.11 23.91
C THR A 54 3.03 6.82 24.31
N SER A 55 1.92 6.93 25.03
CA SER A 55 1.09 5.80 25.50
C SER A 55 0.57 4.95 24.35
N LEU A 56 0.44 5.51 23.14
CA LEU A 56 -0.03 4.80 21.94
C LEU A 56 1.08 4.11 21.15
N LYS A 57 2.32 4.06 21.65
CA LYS A 57 3.44 3.38 20.97
C LYS A 57 3.15 1.93 20.58
N PRO A 58 2.57 1.07 21.45
CA PRO A 58 2.23 -0.30 21.05
C PRO A 58 1.24 -0.34 19.87
N LEU A 59 0.25 0.55 19.86
CA LEU A 59 -0.73 0.65 18.78
C LEU A 59 -0.09 1.11 17.47
N PHE A 60 0.84 2.08 17.55
CA PHE A 60 1.57 2.56 16.38
C PHE A 60 2.45 1.46 15.76
N ILE A 61 3.18 0.69 16.58
CA ILE A 61 4.00 -0.43 16.11
C ILE A 61 3.14 -1.51 15.45
N VAL A 62 2.05 -1.94 16.12
CA VAL A 62 1.14 -2.96 15.56
C VAL A 62 0.53 -2.48 14.25
N GLY A 63 0.09 -1.21 14.20
CA GLY A 63 -0.43 -0.58 12.99
C GLY A 63 0.57 -0.60 11.82
N CYS A 64 1.82 -0.22 12.09
CA CYS A 64 2.91 -0.25 11.11
C CYS A 64 3.15 -1.68 10.59
N CYS A 65 3.28 -2.66 11.49
CA CYS A 65 3.50 -4.07 11.11
C CYS A 65 2.35 -4.64 10.27
N LEU A 66 1.10 -4.43 10.69
CA LEU A 66 -0.07 -4.95 9.95
C LEU A 66 -0.16 -4.28 8.58
N THR A 67 -0.01 -2.96 8.52
CA THR A 67 -0.02 -2.21 7.25
C THR A 67 0.98 -2.78 6.25
N THR A 68 2.24 -2.90 6.65
CA THR A 68 3.33 -3.27 5.74
C THR A 68 3.27 -4.73 5.33
N ILE A 69 2.93 -5.65 6.25
CA ILE A 69 2.75 -7.07 5.92
C ILE A 69 1.65 -7.24 4.87
N PHE A 70 0.48 -6.61 5.06
CA PHE A 70 -0.59 -6.72 4.07
C PHE A 70 -0.25 -6.03 2.75
N LEU A 71 0.51 -4.93 2.77
CA LEU A 71 0.98 -4.26 1.56
C LEU A 71 1.94 -5.16 0.76
N ASP A 72 2.96 -5.72 1.42
CA ASP A 72 3.93 -6.61 0.79
C ASP A 72 3.28 -7.88 0.27
N LEU A 73 2.34 -8.46 1.03
CA LEU A 73 1.53 -9.59 0.56
C LEU A 73 0.69 -9.22 -0.67
N SER A 74 0.21 -7.98 -0.77
CA SER A 74 -0.50 -7.51 -1.97
C SER A 74 0.43 -7.50 -3.19
N LEU A 75 1.64 -6.95 -3.05
CA LEU A 75 2.64 -6.93 -4.12
C LEU A 75 3.08 -8.34 -4.53
N LEU A 76 3.34 -9.22 -3.56
CA LEU A 76 3.65 -10.64 -3.80
C LEU A 76 2.53 -11.37 -4.51
N SER A 77 1.28 -11.10 -4.12
CA SER A 77 0.10 -11.71 -4.73
C SER A 77 -0.09 -11.28 -6.18
N GLU A 78 0.16 -10.00 -6.48
CA GLU A 78 0.14 -9.49 -7.84
C GLU A 78 1.20 -10.19 -8.71
N PHE A 79 2.44 -10.29 -8.21
CA PHE A 79 3.51 -11.03 -8.89
C PHE A 79 3.12 -12.49 -9.14
N TRP A 80 2.63 -13.19 -8.11
CA TRP A 80 2.25 -14.60 -8.21
C TRP A 80 1.10 -14.83 -9.20
N LEU A 81 0.10 -13.94 -9.20
CA LEU A 81 -1.01 -14.01 -10.16
C LEU A 81 -0.57 -13.73 -11.60
N ARG A 82 0.40 -12.84 -11.81
CA ARG A 82 1.01 -12.59 -13.13
C ARG A 82 1.84 -13.78 -13.60
N HIS A 83 2.60 -14.40 -12.69
CA HIS A 83 3.40 -15.59 -13.02
C HIS A 83 2.54 -16.80 -13.40
N ASN A 84 1.37 -16.95 -12.77
CA ASN A 84 0.41 -18.03 -13.09
C ASN A 84 -0.51 -17.72 -14.28
N GLY A 85 -0.24 -16.66 -15.06
CA GLY A 85 -1.06 -16.27 -16.22
C GLY A 85 -2.50 -15.84 -15.88
N ARG A 86 -2.81 -15.53 -14.62
CA ARG A 86 -4.13 -15.03 -14.20
C ARG A 86 -4.27 -13.51 -14.34
N LEU A 87 -3.14 -12.82 -14.45
CA LEU A 87 -2.98 -11.41 -14.82
C LEU A 87 -2.05 -11.32 -16.05
N ALA A 88 -1.88 -10.14 -16.64
CA ALA A 88 -1.03 -9.95 -17.81
C ALA A 88 0.40 -10.45 -17.53
N GLU A 89 0.86 -11.42 -18.32
CA GLU A 89 2.10 -12.14 -18.06
C GLU A 89 3.34 -11.30 -18.41
N ASN A 90 4.41 -11.49 -17.64
CA ASN A 90 5.71 -10.85 -17.88
C ASN A 90 6.53 -11.66 -18.88
N ILE A 91 6.49 -11.21 -20.14
CA ILE A 91 7.16 -11.85 -21.29
C ILE A 91 8.67 -11.52 -21.32
N SER A 92 9.08 -10.33 -20.86
CA SER A 92 10.47 -9.86 -20.95
C SER A 92 11.27 -10.06 -19.65
N GLN A 93 12.58 -10.33 -19.78
CA GLN A 93 13.50 -10.38 -18.63
C GLN A 93 13.58 -9.05 -17.88
N SER A 94 13.47 -7.92 -18.58
CA SER A 94 13.44 -6.59 -17.95
C SER A 94 12.21 -6.40 -17.07
N GLN A 95 11.06 -6.97 -17.44
CA GLN A 95 9.85 -6.92 -16.60
C GLN A 95 10.05 -7.73 -15.31
N LYS A 96 10.65 -8.92 -15.41
CA LYS A 96 10.97 -9.75 -14.24
C LYS A 96 11.94 -9.04 -13.30
N ALA A 97 12.98 -8.39 -13.84
CA ALA A 97 13.94 -7.62 -13.05
C ALA A 97 13.26 -6.44 -12.31
N LEU A 98 12.38 -5.69 -12.98
CA LEU A 98 11.63 -4.58 -12.37
C LEU A 98 10.72 -5.05 -11.23
N VAL A 99 10.05 -6.20 -11.38
CA VAL A 99 9.23 -6.74 -10.29
C VAL A 99 10.08 -7.11 -9.09
N TRP A 100 11.17 -7.86 -9.28
CA TRP A 100 12.07 -8.20 -8.18
C TRP A 100 12.64 -6.96 -7.49
N LEU A 101 13.02 -5.95 -8.26
CA LEU A 101 13.54 -4.71 -7.71
C LEU A 101 12.46 -3.94 -6.92
N SER A 102 11.22 -3.89 -7.43
CA SER A 102 10.10 -3.30 -6.68
C SER A 102 9.84 -4.00 -5.35
N LEU A 103 9.97 -5.33 -5.32
CA LEU A 103 9.73 -6.14 -4.12
C LEU A 103 10.85 -5.96 -3.08
N VAL A 104 12.11 -5.88 -3.53
CA VAL A 104 13.24 -5.56 -2.64
C VAL A 104 13.11 -4.15 -2.08
N CYS A 105 12.73 -3.17 -2.89
CA CYS A 105 12.48 -1.81 -2.42
C CYS A 105 11.32 -1.74 -1.42
N ALA A 106 10.22 -2.47 -1.67
CA ALA A 106 9.09 -2.57 -0.74
C ALA A 106 9.51 -3.20 0.59
N ALA A 107 10.29 -4.30 0.56
CA ALA A 107 10.80 -4.95 1.77
C ALA A 107 11.69 -4.01 2.62
N ASN A 108 12.51 -3.18 1.96
CA ASN A 108 13.28 -2.14 2.65
C ASN A 108 12.36 -1.04 3.23
N GLY A 109 11.32 -0.63 2.50
CA GLY A 109 10.29 0.28 2.99
C GLY A 109 9.57 -0.25 4.23
N THR A 110 9.21 -1.54 4.20
CA THR A 110 8.62 -2.29 5.33
C THR A 110 9.53 -2.30 6.55
N ALA A 111 10.81 -2.65 6.36
CA ALA A 111 11.80 -2.60 7.42
C ALA A 111 11.93 -1.18 7.98
N GLY A 112 11.96 -0.15 7.12
CA GLY A 112 11.98 1.25 7.53
C GLY A 112 10.78 1.63 8.41
N LEU A 113 9.56 1.30 8.01
CA LEU A 113 8.34 1.67 8.76
C LEU A 113 8.23 0.94 10.11
N ILE A 114 8.61 -0.35 10.15
CA ILE A 114 8.62 -1.10 11.41
C ILE A 114 9.70 -0.54 12.34
N LEU A 115 10.92 -0.34 11.84
CA LEU A 115 12.03 0.13 12.66
C LEU A 115 11.83 1.57 13.16
N LEU A 116 11.27 2.49 12.35
CA LEU A 116 10.97 3.84 12.84
C LEU A 116 9.89 3.84 13.93
N SER A 117 8.97 2.87 13.92
CA SER A 117 7.94 2.77 14.96
C SER A 117 8.51 2.25 16.29
N VAL A 118 9.57 1.44 16.24
CA VAL A 118 10.28 0.91 17.42
C VAL A 118 11.27 1.94 17.96
N PHE A 119 12.11 2.50 17.09
CA PHE A 119 13.06 3.57 17.39
C PHE A 119 12.35 4.92 17.32
N ASP A 120 11.64 5.24 18.39
CA ASP A 120 10.80 6.44 18.46
C ASP A 120 11.58 7.76 18.55
N THR A 121 10.84 8.84 18.37
CA THR A 121 11.30 10.23 18.37
C THR A 121 11.81 10.76 19.71
N LEU A 122 11.37 10.19 20.83
CA LEU A 122 11.78 10.64 22.17
C LEU A 122 13.14 10.06 22.57
N ARG A 123 13.38 8.77 22.31
CA ARG A 123 14.58 8.05 22.77
C ARG A 123 15.65 7.90 21.69
N TYR A 124 15.25 7.78 20.43
CA TYR A 124 16.13 7.40 19.32
C TYR A 124 15.93 8.28 18.08
N ARG A 125 15.81 9.61 18.25
CA ARG A 125 15.49 10.57 17.17
C ARG A 125 16.30 10.39 15.89
N GLN A 126 17.62 10.21 15.99
CA GLN A 126 18.46 10.06 14.79
C GLN A 126 18.12 8.77 14.02
N LEU A 127 17.96 7.64 14.73
CA LEU A 127 17.54 6.38 14.11
C LEU A 127 16.15 6.50 13.50
N HIS A 128 15.21 7.13 14.21
CA HIS A 128 13.86 7.40 13.71
C HIS A 128 13.91 8.09 12.34
N ASN A 129 14.67 9.18 12.24
CA ASN A 129 14.77 9.98 11.02
C ASN A 129 15.44 9.20 9.87
N ILE A 130 16.46 8.39 10.16
CA ILE A 130 17.09 7.51 9.16
C ILE A 130 16.06 6.50 8.63
N PHE A 131 15.33 5.83 9.52
CA PHE A 131 14.33 4.84 9.11
C PHE A 131 13.12 5.46 8.43
N LEU A 132 12.77 6.71 8.75
CA LEU A 132 11.77 7.50 8.01
C LEU A 132 12.20 7.71 6.55
N VAL A 133 13.47 8.07 6.31
CA VAL A 133 14.00 8.20 4.95
C VAL A 133 14.01 6.85 4.23
N VAL A 134 14.42 5.77 4.89
CA VAL A 134 14.39 4.41 4.32
C VAL A 134 12.98 3.97 3.95
N PHE A 135 11.99 4.25 4.82
CA PHE A 135 10.58 4.00 4.57
C PHE A 135 10.08 4.72 3.31
N ILE A 136 10.26 6.05 3.26
CA ILE A 136 9.78 6.90 2.16
C ILE A 136 10.47 6.49 0.85
N ALA A 137 11.81 6.40 0.86
CA ALA A 137 12.58 6.04 -0.34
C ALA A 137 12.26 4.62 -0.82
N GLY A 138 12.11 3.66 0.10
CA GLY A 138 11.79 2.26 -0.22
C GLY A 138 10.47 2.12 -0.97
N TYR A 139 9.38 2.69 -0.43
CA TYR A 139 8.07 2.59 -1.08
C TYR A 139 7.94 3.47 -2.33
N LEU A 140 8.52 4.68 -2.36
CA LEU A 140 8.51 5.50 -3.58
C LEU A 140 9.28 4.82 -4.72
N LEU A 141 10.46 4.26 -4.42
CA LEU A 141 11.25 3.57 -5.42
C LEU A 141 10.56 2.28 -5.89
N SER A 142 9.91 1.54 -4.98
CA SER A 142 9.05 0.42 -5.32
C SER A 142 7.93 0.83 -6.28
N ALA A 143 7.22 1.93 -5.98
CA ALA A 143 6.14 2.47 -6.79
C ALA A 143 6.61 2.89 -8.19
N ILE A 144 7.79 3.49 -8.30
CA ILE A 144 8.41 3.85 -9.58
C ILE A 144 8.68 2.60 -10.42
N PHE A 145 9.25 1.55 -9.84
CA PHE A 145 9.51 0.30 -10.56
C PHE A 145 8.24 -0.43 -10.98
N ILE A 146 7.20 -0.40 -10.14
CA ILE A 146 5.86 -0.90 -10.50
C ILE A 146 5.33 -0.11 -11.71
N CYS A 147 5.38 1.21 -11.69
CA CYS A 147 4.92 2.04 -12.81
C CYS A 147 5.72 1.81 -14.09
N TRP A 148 7.04 1.64 -13.98
CA TRP A 148 7.88 1.30 -15.14
C TRP A 148 7.48 -0.07 -15.71
N GLU A 149 7.28 -1.06 -14.87
CA GLU A 149 6.82 -2.38 -15.29
C GLU A 149 5.49 -2.31 -16.05
N TYR A 150 4.53 -1.52 -15.55
CA TYR A 150 3.26 -1.23 -16.23
C TYR A 150 3.44 -0.56 -17.60
N GLN A 151 4.36 0.41 -17.73
CA GLN A 151 4.64 1.04 -19.03
C GLN A 151 5.17 0.02 -20.04
N LEU A 152 6.03 -0.90 -19.58
CA LEU A 152 6.61 -1.92 -20.45
C LEU A 152 5.56 -2.95 -20.88
N LEU A 153 4.65 -3.33 -19.99
CA LEU A 153 3.49 -4.19 -20.28
C LEU A 153 2.48 -3.54 -21.23
N GLY A 154 2.23 -2.24 -21.06
CA GLY A 154 1.28 -1.48 -21.88
C GLY A 154 1.64 -1.44 -23.37
N LYS A 155 2.92 -1.63 -23.71
CA LYS A 155 3.39 -1.75 -25.11
C LYS A 155 2.90 -3.05 -25.78
N TYR A 156 2.78 -4.14 -25.02
CA TYR A 156 2.39 -5.46 -25.54
C TYR A 156 0.90 -5.76 -25.39
N HIS A 157 0.24 -5.29 -24.32
CA HIS A 157 -1.16 -5.61 -24.00
C HIS A 157 -2.07 -4.38 -24.03
N ARG A 158 -2.09 -3.68 -25.17
CA ARG A 158 -2.77 -2.38 -25.37
C ARG A 158 -4.30 -2.42 -25.18
N GLN A 159 -4.91 -3.60 -25.09
CA GLN A 159 -6.36 -3.82 -25.08
C GLN A 159 -7.04 -3.72 -23.70
N HIS A 160 -6.30 -3.71 -22.57
CA HIS A 160 -6.92 -3.64 -21.24
C HIS A 160 -7.01 -2.22 -20.68
N SER A 161 -8.18 -1.58 -20.83
CA SER A 161 -8.46 -0.22 -20.32
C SER A 161 -8.34 -0.08 -18.80
N ILE A 162 -8.57 -1.18 -18.05
CA ILE A 162 -8.47 -1.20 -16.58
C ILE A 162 -7.02 -1.03 -16.11
N LEU A 163 -6.06 -1.71 -16.76
CA LEU A 163 -4.63 -1.58 -16.42
C LEU A 163 -4.14 -0.14 -16.63
N ARG A 164 -4.58 0.51 -17.71
CA ARG A 164 -4.21 1.90 -18.00
C ARG A 164 -4.75 2.88 -16.96
N ARG A 165 -5.99 2.69 -16.50
CA ARG A 165 -6.58 3.53 -15.45
C ARG A 165 -5.82 3.38 -14.13
N SER A 166 -5.51 2.14 -13.76
CA SER A 166 -4.74 1.85 -12.55
C SER A 166 -3.34 2.48 -12.61
N PHE A 167 -2.67 2.38 -13.76
CA PHE A 167 -1.37 3.01 -13.99
C PHE A 167 -1.40 4.53 -13.78
N TRP A 168 -2.32 5.25 -14.45
CA TRP A 168 -2.39 6.71 -14.33
C TRP A 168 -2.73 7.17 -12.92
N LEU A 169 -3.58 6.42 -12.23
CA LEU A 169 -3.95 6.70 -10.86
C LEU A 169 -2.74 6.52 -9.91
N LYS A 170 -1.96 5.45 -10.04
CA LYS A 170 -0.71 5.26 -9.27
C LYS A 170 0.34 6.31 -9.60
N LEU A 171 0.52 6.63 -10.88
CA LEU A 171 1.46 7.66 -11.30
C LEU A 171 1.08 9.03 -10.71
N GLY A 172 -0.22 9.35 -10.66
CA GLY A 172 -0.72 10.54 -10.00
C GLY A 172 -0.38 10.58 -8.50
N PHE A 173 -0.54 9.46 -7.80
CA PHE A 173 -0.12 9.35 -6.40
C PHE A 173 1.37 9.56 -6.22
N ILE A 174 2.23 8.90 -7.01
CA ILE A 174 3.70 9.05 -6.92
C ILE A 174 4.12 10.51 -7.11
N ILE A 175 3.57 11.19 -8.14
CA ILE A 175 3.90 12.60 -8.40
C ILE A 175 3.45 13.48 -7.23
N THR A 176 2.24 13.23 -6.70
CA THR A 176 1.67 13.98 -5.58
C THR A 176 2.50 13.76 -4.31
N GLU A 177 2.82 12.51 -3.97
CA GLU A 177 3.64 12.18 -2.81
C GLU A 177 5.05 12.74 -2.92
N LEU A 178 5.69 12.66 -4.08
CA LEU A 178 7.02 13.23 -4.29
C LEU A 178 7.02 14.76 -4.08
N ALA A 179 5.99 15.45 -4.58
CA ALA A 179 5.83 16.89 -4.36
C ALA A 179 5.62 17.22 -2.88
N LEU A 180 4.74 16.50 -2.19
CA LEU A 180 4.46 16.71 -0.77
C LEU A 180 5.67 16.39 0.12
N VAL A 181 6.40 15.30 -0.17
CA VAL A 181 7.63 14.92 0.53
C VAL A 181 8.71 15.99 0.35
N ALA A 182 8.84 16.59 -0.83
CA ALA A 182 9.78 17.68 -1.06
C ALA A 182 9.42 18.93 -0.21
N VAL A 183 8.13 19.25 -0.10
CA VAL A 183 7.64 20.33 0.76
C VAL A 183 7.91 20.02 2.24
N PHE A 184 7.55 18.82 2.70
CA PHE A 184 7.82 18.32 4.05
C PHE A 184 9.31 18.41 4.40
N ALA A 185 10.19 17.94 3.51
CA ALA A 185 11.63 17.97 3.71
C ALA A 185 12.13 19.42 3.81
N THR A 186 11.67 20.30 2.92
CA THR A 186 12.06 21.72 2.90
C THR A 186 11.72 22.40 4.23
N PHE A 187 10.47 22.25 4.71
CA PHE A 187 10.03 22.84 5.98
C PHE A 187 10.75 22.23 7.19
N SER A 188 11.06 20.94 7.14
CA SER A 188 11.87 20.26 8.16
C SER A 188 13.29 20.83 8.22
N PHE A 189 13.90 21.17 7.08
CA PHE A 189 15.25 21.77 7.03
C PHE A 189 15.30 23.21 7.54
N VAL A 190 14.29 24.02 7.23
CA VAL A 190 14.19 25.41 7.75
C VAL A 190 13.64 25.49 9.17
N ARG A 191 13.38 24.33 9.81
CA ARG A 191 12.90 24.19 11.19
C ARG A 191 11.51 24.79 11.44
N ASP A 192 10.69 24.84 10.40
CA ASP A 192 9.26 25.13 10.56
C ASP A 192 8.52 23.80 10.80
N PHE A 193 8.56 23.37 12.05
CA PHE A 193 8.08 22.05 12.47
C PHE A 193 6.56 21.92 12.42
N ASP A 194 5.81 23.01 12.62
CA ASP A 194 4.34 22.98 12.55
C ASP A 194 3.87 22.75 11.12
N THR A 195 4.44 23.48 10.16
CA THR A 195 4.11 23.26 8.75
C THR A 195 4.54 21.87 8.31
N ALA A 196 5.74 21.43 8.68
CA ALA A 196 6.20 20.08 8.37
C ALA A 196 5.31 18.99 9.01
N ALA A 197 4.81 19.16 10.24
CA ALA A 197 3.90 18.22 10.88
C ALA A 197 2.57 18.12 10.10
N ILE A 198 2.01 19.25 9.65
CA ILE A 198 0.81 19.25 8.79
C ILE A 198 1.05 18.42 7.52
N PHE A 199 2.18 18.62 6.84
CA PHE A 199 2.51 17.87 5.64
C PHE A 199 2.73 16.38 5.91
N GLU A 200 3.32 16.01 7.06
CA GLU A 200 3.45 14.60 7.45
C GLU A 200 2.08 13.91 7.54
N TRP A 201 1.11 14.54 8.21
CA TRP A 201 -0.27 14.03 8.30
C TRP A 201 -0.93 13.89 6.92
N ILE A 202 -0.77 14.90 6.05
CA ILE A 202 -1.33 14.88 4.69
C ILE A 202 -0.70 13.74 3.87
N ILE A 203 0.62 13.60 3.88
CA ILE A 203 1.35 12.55 3.16
C ILE A 203 0.88 11.18 3.65
N ALA A 204 0.81 10.97 4.96
CA ALA A 204 0.40 9.70 5.53
C ALA A 204 -1.04 9.31 5.15
N LEU A 205 -1.97 10.28 5.11
CA LEU A 205 -3.35 10.04 4.69
C LEU A 205 -3.45 9.76 3.18
N ILE A 206 -2.67 10.45 2.34
CA ILE A 206 -2.61 10.19 0.90
C ILE A 206 -1.99 8.82 0.63
N PHE A 207 -0.99 8.40 1.40
CA PHE A 207 -0.42 7.06 1.33
C PHE A 207 -1.47 5.97 1.55
N SER A 208 -2.47 6.19 2.44
CA SER A 208 -3.63 5.28 2.56
C SER A 208 -4.36 5.10 1.23
N LEU A 209 -4.61 6.20 0.50
CA LEU A 209 -5.31 6.18 -0.78
C LEU A 209 -4.47 5.52 -1.88
N TYR A 210 -3.15 5.74 -1.85
CA TYR A 210 -2.21 5.05 -2.71
C TYR A 210 -2.24 3.53 -2.45
N VAL A 211 -2.17 3.08 -1.19
CA VAL A 211 -2.27 1.66 -0.84
C VAL A 211 -3.61 1.07 -1.30
N PHE A 212 -4.71 1.79 -1.08
CA PHE A 212 -6.03 1.36 -1.54
C PHE A 212 -6.09 1.19 -3.07
N SER A 213 -5.34 1.98 -3.83
CA SER A 213 -5.34 1.90 -5.29
C SER A 213 -4.95 0.53 -5.85
N PHE A 214 -4.14 -0.26 -5.12
CA PHE A 214 -3.76 -1.61 -5.51
C PHE A 214 -4.95 -2.57 -5.62
N PHE A 215 -6.06 -2.29 -4.93
CA PHE A 215 -7.31 -3.05 -5.10
C PHE A 215 -7.75 -3.11 -6.57
N ILE A 216 -7.53 -2.04 -7.34
CA ILE A 216 -7.94 -1.94 -8.75
C ILE A 216 -7.23 -2.99 -9.61
N ASP A 217 -5.99 -3.36 -9.27
CA ASP A 217 -5.21 -4.36 -10.03
C ASP A 217 -5.75 -5.77 -9.87
N PHE A 218 -6.46 -6.05 -8.77
CA PHE A 218 -7.06 -7.35 -8.51
C PHE A 218 -8.44 -7.51 -9.16
N ILE A 219 -9.09 -6.43 -9.64
CA ILE A 219 -10.43 -6.49 -10.26
C ILE A 219 -10.50 -7.49 -11.43
N PRO A 220 -9.54 -7.54 -12.39
CA PRO A 220 -9.57 -8.53 -13.47
C PRO A 220 -9.58 -9.97 -12.95
N SER A 221 -8.83 -10.26 -11.88
CA SER A 221 -8.77 -11.60 -11.29
C SER A 221 -10.10 -12.07 -10.68
N ILE A 222 -10.94 -11.12 -10.23
CA ILE A 222 -12.30 -11.36 -9.74
C ILE A 222 -13.23 -11.68 -10.92
N LYS A 223 -13.13 -10.93 -12.02
CA LYS A 223 -13.97 -11.15 -13.22
C LYS A 223 -13.75 -12.53 -13.84
N THR A 224 -12.49 -12.97 -13.96
CA THR A 224 -12.16 -14.31 -14.46
C THR A 224 -12.70 -15.42 -13.54
N ARG A 225 -12.78 -15.18 -12.22
CA ARG A 225 -13.37 -16.10 -11.25
C ARG A 225 -14.88 -16.28 -11.47
N THR A 226 -15.59 -15.17 -11.69
CA THR A 226 -17.04 -15.19 -11.94
C THR A 226 -17.37 -15.91 -13.25
N GLN A 227 -16.62 -15.64 -14.32
CA GLN A 227 -16.83 -16.32 -15.61
C GLN A 227 -16.61 -17.83 -15.56
N LYS A 228 -15.53 -18.30 -14.91
CA LYS A 228 -15.32 -19.75 -14.69
C LYS A 228 -16.42 -20.38 -13.83
N GLY A 229 -16.90 -19.68 -12.81
CA GLY A 229 -17.99 -20.16 -11.95
C GLY A 229 -19.31 -20.32 -12.70
N VAL A 230 -19.69 -19.34 -13.53
CA VAL A 230 -20.89 -19.41 -14.39
C VAL A 230 -20.76 -20.54 -15.42
N ARG A 231 -19.59 -20.71 -16.03
CA ARG A 231 -19.37 -21.78 -17.02
C ARG A 231 -19.50 -23.17 -16.41
N LEU A 232 -18.91 -23.41 -15.24
CA LEU A 232 -19.03 -24.68 -14.52
C LEU A 232 -20.47 -24.95 -14.08
N ALA A 233 -21.20 -23.93 -13.62
CA ALA A 233 -22.61 -24.07 -13.28
C ALA A 233 -23.45 -24.45 -14.50
N ASN A 234 -23.19 -23.84 -15.66
CA ASN A 234 -23.87 -24.19 -16.91
C ASN A 234 -23.52 -25.60 -17.38
N GLU A 235 -22.26 -26.04 -17.26
CA GLU A 235 -21.83 -27.40 -17.62
C GLU A 235 -22.51 -28.46 -16.73
N MET A 236 -22.56 -28.26 -15.40
CA MET A 236 -23.27 -29.16 -14.48
C MET A 236 -24.77 -29.20 -14.74
N GLN A 237 -25.39 -28.07 -15.05
CA GLN A 237 -26.82 -28.01 -15.36
C GLN A 237 -27.13 -28.73 -16.68
N HIS A 238 -26.24 -28.62 -17.67
CA HIS A 238 -26.37 -29.34 -18.93
C HIS A 238 -26.18 -30.86 -18.78
N GLU A 239 -25.31 -31.33 -17.88
CA GLU A 239 -25.21 -32.75 -17.53
C GLU A 239 -26.47 -33.26 -16.82
N THR A 240 -26.97 -32.50 -15.84
CA THR A 240 -28.17 -32.86 -15.07
C THR A 240 -29.42 -32.95 -15.96
N ASP A 241 -29.60 -31.99 -16.88
CA ASP A 241 -30.72 -32.02 -17.84
C ASP A 241 -30.61 -33.20 -18.80
N ASN A 242 -29.40 -33.61 -19.17
CA ASN A 242 -29.18 -34.73 -20.08
C ASN A 242 -29.43 -36.09 -19.41
N GLU A 243 -29.08 -36.25 -18.13
CA GLU A 243 -29.43 -37.43 -17.32
C GLU A 243 -30.96 -37.57 -17.16
N LEU A 244 -31.67 -36.48 -16.86
CA LEU A 244 -33.13 -36.45 -16.72
C LEU A 244 -33.90 -36.73 -18.03
N MET A 245 -33.25 -36.53 -19.18
CA MET A 245 -33.80 -36.83 -20.50
C MET A 245 -33.44 -38.23 -21.00
N GLY A 246 -32.31 -38.79 -20.53
CA GLY A 246 -31.91 -40.18 -20.78
C GLY A 246 -32.78 -41.20 -20.05
N ASP A 247 -33.21 -40.87 -18.82
CA ASP A 247 -34.04 -41.74 -17.98
C ASP A 247 -35.53 -41.77 -18.40
N ARG A 248 -35.91 -40.95 -19.38
CA ARG A 248 -37.27 -40.87 -19.96
C ARG A 248 -37.45 -41.65 -21.27
N ARG A 249 -36.47 -42.48 -21.68
CA ARG A 249 -36.54 -43.32 -22.88
C ARG A 249 -36.65 -44.80 -22.55
#